data_AF-A0A9D2MGH4-F1
#
_entry.id   AF-A0A9D2MGH4-F1
#
_cell.length_a   1.000
_cell.length_b   1.000
_cell.length_c   1.000
_cell.angle_alpha   90.00
_cell.angle_beta   90.00
_cell.angle_gamma   90.00
#
_symmetry.space_group_name_H-M   'P 1'
#
loop_
_entity.id
_entity.type
_entity.pdbx_description
1 polymer ?
#
loop_
_entity_poly.entity_id
_entity_poly.type
_entity_poly.pdbx_seq_one_letter_code
_entity_poly.pdbx_strand_id
1 'polypeptide(L)' 'MLYPQEQLFQEMTFLAYYLHWPREEIMKLPHWERRRWCHEVSEVNQKLNGPDQQRSIPLR' A
#
# COMPACT_ATOMS: atom_id res chain seq x y z
N MET A 1 19.72 8.95 -1.38
CA MET A 1 18.55 9.43 -0.62
C MET A 1 18.13 8.33 0.33
N LEU A 2 18.08 8.61 1.63
CA LEU A 2 17.66 7.64 2.65
C LEU A 2 16.15 7.45 2.52
N TYR A 3 15.70 6.21 2.32
CA TYR A 3 14.28 5.93 2.25
C TYR A 3 13.70 5.93 3.68
N PRO A 4 12.67 6.75 3.99
CA PRO A 4 12.16 6.84 5.35
C PRO A 4 11.62 5.49 5.82
N GLN A 5 12.15 4.99 6.94
CA GLN A 5 11.75 3.70 7.50
C GLN A 5 10.25 3.66 7.81
N GLU A 6 9.66 4.77 8.24
CA GLU A 6 8.24 4.86 8.53
C GLU A 6 7.38 4.65 7.27
N GLN A 7 7.77 5.26 6.15
CA GLN A 7 7.09 5.09 4.86
C GLN A 7 7.17 3.63 4.37
N LEU A 8 8.28 2.94 4.64
CA LEU A 8 8.42 1.51 4.36
C LEU A 8 7.34 0.69 5.07
N PHE A 9 7.19 0.88 6.37
CA PHE A 9 6.24 0.12 7.17
C PHE A 9 4.79 0.43 6.78
N GLN A 10 4.50 1.69 6.45
CA GLN A 10 3.19 2.09 5.96
C GLN A 10 2.84 1.39 4.63
N GLU A 11 3.73 1.45 3.63
CA GLU A 11 3.53 0.77 2.34
C GLU A 11 3.38 -0.76 2.51
N MET A 12 4.23 -1.37 3.34
CA MET A 12 4.16 -2.80 3.59
C MET A 12 2.87 -3.23 4.29
N THR A 13 2.43 -2.47 5.29
CA THR A 13 1.19 -2.75 6.02
C THR A 13 -0.02 -2.60 5.11
N PHE A 14 -0.04 -1.56 4.27
CA PHE A 14 -1.09 -1.34 3.29
C PHE A 14 -1.22 -2.52 2.32
N LEU A 15 -0.10 -2.96 1.73
CA LEU A 15 -0.11 -4.09 0.79
C LEU A 15 -0.48 -5.41 1.48
N ALA A 16 0.04 -5.68 2.67
CA ALA A 16 -0.31 -6.88 3.43
C ALA A 16 -1.81 -6.92 3.79
N TYR A 17 -2.39 -5.78 4.13
CA TYR A 17 -3.80 -5.68 4.49
C TYR A 17 -4.74 -5.91 3.30
N TYR A 18 -4.48 -5.25 2.17
CA TYR A 18 -5.38 -5.31 1.01
C TYR A 18 -5.14 -6.50 0.08
N LEU A 19 -3.89 -6.95 -0.06
CA LEU A 19 -3.54 -8.06 -0.96
C LEU A 19 -3.40 -9.40 -0.23
N HIS A 20 -3.40 -9.37 1.11
CA HIS A 20 -3.15 -10.54 1.96
C HIS A 20 -1.82 -11.24 1.65
N TRP A 21 -0.85 -10.51 1.09
CA TRP A 21 0.47 -11.05 0.81
C TRP A 21 1.28 -11.19 2.10
N PRO A 22 2.06 -12.26 2.23
CA PRO A 22 2.96 -12.41 3.37
C PRO A 22 4.06 -11.33 3.31
N ARG A 23 4.52 -10.92 4.50
CA ARG A 23 5.53 -9.86 4.67
C ARG A 23 6.79 -10.12 3.83
N GLU A 24 7.19 -11.39 3.73
CA GLU A 24 8.39 -11.84 3.02
C GLU A 24 8.30 -11.55 1.51
N GLU A 25 7.13 -11.73 0.90
CA GLU A 25 6.91 -11.42 -0.52
C GLU A 25 6.96 -9.91 -0.76
N ILE A 26 6.37 -9.13 0.13
CA ILE A 26 6.40 -7.67 0.04
C ILE A 26 7.83 -7.15 0.22
N MET A 27 8.64 -7.74 1.11
CA MET A 27 10.05 -7.34 1.29
C MET A 27 10.93 -7.59 0.07
N LYS A 28 10.58 -8.55 -0.80
CA LYS A 28 11.30 -8.83 -2.04
C LYS A 28 11.06 -7.77 -3.11
N LEU A 29 9.97 -7.01 -3.00
CA LEU A 29 9.62 -5.99 -3.99
C LEU A 29 10.57 -4.79 -3.89
N PRO A 30 11.15 -4.34 -5.01
CA PRO A 30 11.91 -3.11 -5.04
C PRO A 30 11.00 -1.93 -4.68
N HIS A 31 11.61 -0.87 -4.15
CA HIS A 31 10.85 0.28 -3.63
C HIS A 31 9.89 0.92 -4.65
N TRP A 32 10.30 1.01 -5.92
CA TRP A 32 9.46 1.57 -6.98
C TRP A 32 8.22 0.71 -7.26
N GLU A 33 8.36 -0.62 -7.14
CA GLU A 33 7.28 -1.56 -7.40
C GLU A 33 6.28 -1.55 -6.25
N ARG A 34 6.73 -1.50 -4.98
CA ARG A 34 5.83 -1.34 -3.84
C ARG A 34 4.98 -0.07 -3.96
N ARG A 35 5.58 1.06 -4.32
CA ARG A 35 4.83 2.31 -4.54
C ARG A 35 3.81 2.19 -5.67
N ARG A 36 4.17 1.53 -6.77
CA ARG A 36 3.23 1.28 -7.87
C ARG A 36 2.05 0.44 -7.39
N TRP A 37 2.29 -0.66 -6.67
CA TRP A 37 1.22 -1.49 -6.13
C TRP A 37 0.32 -0.73 -5.16
N CYS A 38 0.86 0.14 -4.31
CA CYS A 38 0.03 1.00 -3.45
C CYS A 38 -0.92 1.89 -4.26
N HIS A 39 -0.44 2.46 -5.37
CA HIS A 39 -1.26 3.26 -6.28
C HIS A 39 -2.35 2.42 -6.95
N GLU A 40 -2.00 1.29 -7.55
CA GLU A 40 -2.97 0.42 -8.25
C GLU A 40 -4.07 -0.10 -7.31
N VAL A 41 -3.71 -0.53 -6.10
CA VAL A 41 -4.68 -0.99 -5.09
C VAL A 41 -5.61 0.14 -4.68
N SER A 42 -5.09 1.36 -4.52
CA SER A 42 -5.90 2.53 -4.19
C SER A 42 -6.89 2.87 -5.32
N GLU A 43 -6.46 2.79 -6.58
CA GLU A 43 -7.32 3.02 -7.74
C GLU A 43 -8.42 1.97 -7.88
N VAL A 44 -8.09 0.70 -7.68
CA VAL A 44 -9.08 -0.40 -7.69
C VAL A 44 -10.09 -0.22 -6.57
N ASN A 45 -9.64 0.09 -5.34
CA ASN A 45 -10.52 0.31 -4.21
C ASN A 45 -11.45 1.51 -4.40
N GLN A 46 -10.95 2.61 -4.99
CA GLN A 46 -11.78 3.78 -5.32
C GLN A 46 -12.88 3.43 -6.32
N LYS A 47 -12.55 2.66 -7.36
CA LYS A 47 -13.53 2.22 -8.38
C LYS A 47 -14.59 1.29 -7.79
N LEU A 48 -14.22 0.40 -6.87
CA LEU A 48 -15.13 -0.57 -6.28
C LEU A 48 -16.06 0.04 -5.23
N ASN A 49 -15.56 0.96 -4.40
CA ASN A 49 -16.32 1.51 -3.27
C ASN A 49 -17.10 2.79 -3.61
N GLY A 50 -16.92 3.35 -4.82
CA GLY A 50 -17.51 4.63 -5.21
C GLY A 50 -16.93 5.82 -4.42
N PRO A 51 -17.22 7.08 -4.82
CA PRO A 51 -16.62 8.28 -4.23
C PRO A 51 -16.98 8.52 -2.75
N ASP A 52 -17.93 7.77 -2.18
CA ASP A 52 -18.53 8.04 -0.87
C ASP A 52 -17.90 7.23 0.28
N GLN A 53 -17.11 6.19 -0.01
CA GLN A 53 -16.49 5.32 1.00
C GLN A 53 -14.95 5.42 1.01
N GLN A 54 -14.43 6.65 0.97
CA GLN A 54 -13.00 6.91 1.17
C GLN A 54 -12.62 6.89 2.66
N ARG A 55 -12.82 5.75 3.34
CA ARG A 55 -12.17 5.54 4.65
C ARG A 55 -10.75 5.05 4.42
N SER A 56 -9.92 5.93 3.85
CA SER A 56 -8.48 5.74 3.86
C SER A 56 -8.06 5.63 5.31
N ILE A 57 -7.42 4.51 5.66
CA ILE A 57 -6.80 4.34 6.97
C ILE A 57 -5.85 5.54 7.15
N PRO A 58 -6.08 6.43 8.13
CA PRO A 58 -5.17 7.55 8.34
C PRO A 58 -3.86 6.94 8.84
N LEU A 59 -2.91 6.79 7.93
CA LEU A 59 -1.53 6.51 8.26
C LEU A 59 -0.99 7.81 8.88
N ARG A 60 -1.12 7.90 10.20
CA ARG A 60 -0.58 8.99 11.03
C ARG A 60 0.93 8.90 11.07
#